data_AF-A0A5R8YIN3-F1
#
_entry.id   AF-A0A5R8YIN3-F1
#
_cell.length_a   1.000
_cell.length_b   1.000
_cell.length_c   1.000
_cell.angle_alpha   90.00
_cell.angle_beta   90.00
_cell.angle_gamma   90.00
#
_symmetry.space_group_name_H-M   'P 1'
#
loop_
_entity.id
_entity.type
_entity.pdbx_description
1 polymer ?
#
loop_
_entity_poly.entity_id
_entity_poly.type
_entity_poly.pdbx_seq_one_letter_code
_entity_poly.pdbx_strand_id
1 'polypeptide(L)'
;MFVGFDRYGYPGDGLMQSLWNSVSDLTFVCLYLAPAPSHPNQSWMDAVPALQSMGWGLVPTYVGQQVIGNGSHTVTAEQGVADAANASTLASAAQLASGSVLYLDIENGGRMPDNQVDYVTAWIREIHSNSDYWAGVYCSRSKTAKQVADAAADVVTETGHDVATWCTGR
;
A
#
# COMPACT_ATOMS: atom_id res chain seq x y z
N MET A 1 2.78 19.87 -4.27
CA MET A 1 3.22 18.97 -3.19
C MET A 1 2.01 18.75 -2.30
N PHE A 2 1.65 17.50 -2.01
CA PHE A 2 0.54 17.15 -1.12
C PHE A 2 1.14 16.64 0.19
N VAL A 3 0.55 17.00 1.33
CA VAL A 3 0.98 16.50 2.65
C VAL A 3 -0.09 15.56 3.19
N GLY A 4 0.36 14.50 3.84
CA GLY A 4 -0.50 13.53 4.49
C GLY A 4 0.21 12.92 5.70
N PHE A 5 -0.46 11.96 6.33
CA PHE A 5 0.09 11.26 7.48
C PHE A 5 -0.39 9.80 7.52
N ASP A 6 0.30 9.00 8.32
CA ASP A 6 -0.12 7.67 8.73
C ASP A 6 -0.15 7.58 10.25
N ARG A 7 -0.92 6.61 10.77
CA ARG A 7 -0.80 6.15 12.15
C ARG A 7 -1.41 4.76 12.28
N TYR A 8 -0.95 4.02 13.29
CA TYR A 8 -1.29 2.61 13.49
C TYR A 8 -2.79 2.27 13.50
N GLY A 9 -3.65 3.08 14.12
CA GLY A 9 -5.10 2.83 14.16
C GLY A 9 -5.90 4.04 13.69
N TYR A 10 -7.20 3.89 13.51
CA TYR A 10 -8.08 5.03 13.24
C TYR A 10 -8.28 5.86 14.50
N PRO A 11 -8.15 7.21 14.45
CA PRO A 11 -8.28 8.03 15.65
C PRO A 11 -9.71 8.43 15.98
N GLY A 12 -10.67 8.09 15.11
CA GLY A 12 -12.05 8.52 15.20
C GLY A 12 -12.33 9.79 14.39
N ASP A 13 -13.56 9.90 13.91
CA ASP A 13 -14.05 10.96 13.03
C ASP A 13 -13.81 12.36 13.59
N GLY A 14 -13.96 12.54 14.91
CA GLY A 14 -13.79 13.84 15.56
C GLY A 14 -12.38 14.40 15.43
N LEU A 15 -11.34 13.55 15.54
CA LEU A 15 -9.96 14.00 15.32
C LEU A 15 -9.71 14.24 13.84
N MET A 16 -10.19 13.36 12.95
CA MET A 16 -10.03 13.53 11.50
C MET A 16 -10.67 14.81 10.99
N GLN A 17 -11.87 15.14 11.46
CA GLN A 17 -12.58 16.37 11.14
C GLN A 17 -11.83 17.60 11.69
N SER A 18 -11.30 17.51 12.91
CA SER A 18 -10.52 18.59 13.51
C SER A 18 -9.26 18.87 12.69
N LEU A 19 -8.52 17.82 12.31
CA LEU A 19 -7.32 17.94 11.47
C LEU A 19 -7.64 18.55 10.11
N TRP A 20 -8.71 18.09 9.44
CA TRP A 20 -9.15 18.63 8.16
C TRP A 20 -9.46 20.13 8.23
N ASN A 21 -10.07 20.58 9.33
CA ASN A 21 -10.44 21.97 9.50
C ASN A 21 -9.27 22.86 9.95
N SER A 22 -8.30 22.30 10.69
CA SER A 22 -7.25 23.09 11.36
C SER A 22 -5.89 23.06 10.66
N VAL A 23 -5.63 22.11 9.77
CA VAL A 23 -4.31 21.95 9.13
C VAL A 23 -4.46 22.01 7.61
N SER A 24 -4.28 23.21 7.03
CA SER A 24 -4.57 23.51 5.62
C SER A 24 -3.83 22.65 4.60
N ASP A 25 -2.69 22.07 4.98
CA ASP A 25 -1.81 21.39 4.03
C ASP A 25 -2.03 19.86 4.05
N LEU A 26 -2.74 19.33 5.06
CA LEU A 26 -3.06 17.90 5.13
C LEU A 26 -4.21 17.57 4.18
N THR A 27 -3.94 16.69 3.24
CA THR A 27 -4.83 16.39 2.11
C THR A 27 -5.10 14.89 1.96
N PHE A 28 -4.24 14.03 2.50
CA PHE A 28 -4.43 12.58 2.42
C PHE A 28 -4.00 11.86 3.71
N VAL A 29 -4.47 10.62 3.86
CA VAL A 29 -4.10 9.72 4.94
C VAL A 29 -3.78 8.32 4.39
N CYS A 30 -2.80 7.64 5.00
CA CYS A 30 -2.63 6.21 4.77
C CYS A 30 -3.80 5.44 5.35
N LEU A 31 -4.52 4.72 4.50
CA LEU A 31 -5.59 3.81 4.87
C LEU A 31 -5.03 2.40 4.94
N TYR A 32 -4.76 1.89 6.14
CA TYR A 32 -4.27 0.52 6.29
C TYR A 32 -5.36 -0.49 5.94
N LEU A 33 -5.10 -1.31 4.91
CA LEU A 33 -5.89 -2.48 4.57
C LEU A 33 -5.51 -3.62 5.51
N ALA A 34 -6.48 -4.13 6.26
CA ALA A 34 -6.25 -5.14 7.29
C ALA A 34 -7.42 -6.13 7.42
N PRO A 35 -7.19 -7.36 7.88
CA PRO A 35 -5.93 -7.87 8.40
C PRO A 35 -4.89 -8.13 7.29
N ALA A 36 -3.68 -7.62 7.51
CA ALA A 36 -2.50 -7.86 6.69
C ALA A 36 -1.41 -8.56 7.52
N PRO A 37 -0.45 -9.27 6.90
CA PRO A 37 0.54 -10.08 7.60
C PRO A 37 1.31 -9.34 8.69
N SER A 38 1.65 -8.07 8.44
CA SER A 38 2.41 -7.23 9.39
C SER A 38 1.58 -6.08 9.96
N HIS A 39 0.25 -6.08 9.74
CA HIS A 39 -0.66 -5.08 10.32
C HIS A 39 -2.08 -5.67 10.55
N PRO A 40 -2.38 -6.14 11.78
CA PRO A 40 -3.66 -6.78 12.06
C PRO A 40 -4.80 -5.81 12.40
N ASN A 41 -4.52 -4.51 12.55
CA ASN A 41 -5.50 -3.54 13.02
C ASN A 41 -6.47 -3.12 11.90
N GLN A 42 -7.76 -3.41 12.07
CA GLN A 42 -8.81 -3.20 11.06
C GLN A 42 -9.56 -1.86 11.20
N SER A 43 -9.18 -1.02 12.15
CA SER A 43 -9.98 0.16 12.54
C SER A 43 -10.14 1.23 11.46
N TRP A 44 -9.32 1.20 10.40
CA TRP A 44 -9.36 2.19 9.32
C TRP A 44 -10.43 1.92 8.26
N MET A 45 -10.74 0.66 7.95
CA MET A 45 -11.55 0.32 6.77
C MET A 45 -12.99 0.81 6.88
N ASP A 46 -13.60 0.68 8.05
CA ASP A 46 -14.99 1.13 8.27
C ASP A 46 -15.13 2.67 8.21
N ALA A 47 -14.02 3.41 8.32
CA ALA A 47 -14.00 4.87 8.29
C ALA A 47 -13.96 5.46 6.87
N VAL A 48 -13.81 4.63 5.82
CA VAL A 48 -13.66 5.11 4.44
C VAL A 48 -14.80 6.07 4.02
N PRO A 49 -16.09 5.75 4.22
CA PRO A 49 -17.18 6.66 3.83
C PRO A 49 -17.11 8.02 4.54
N ALA A 50 -16.79 8.01 5.85
CA ALA A 50 -16.67 9.23 6.63
C ALA A 50 -15.50 10.09 6.14
N LEU A 51 -14.33 9.48 5.92
CA LEU A 51 -13.14 10.16 5.42
C LEU A 51 -13.37 10.79 4.03
N GLN A 52 -14.00 10.06 3.12
CA GLN A 52 -14.37 10.56 1.80
C GLN A 52 -15.35 11.75 1.91
N SER A 53 -16.34 11.67 2.81
CA SER A 53 -17.29 12.77 3.01
C SER A 53 -16.65 14.04 3.58
N MET A 54 -15.58 13.91 4.37
CA MET A 54 -14.79 15.04 4.87
C MET A 54 -13.92 15.67 3.76
N GLY A 55 -13.55 14.88 2.75
CA GLY A 55 -12.68 15.31 1.65
C GLY A 55 -11.25 14.73 1.71
N TRP A 56 -10.97 13.81 2.63
CA TRP A 56 -9.65 13.19 2.72
C TRP A 56 -9.34 12.36 1.46
N GLY A 57 -8.17 12.60 0.88
CA GLY A 57 -7.53 11.63 -0.01
C GLY A 57 -7.12 10.38 0.77
N LEU A 58 -7.26 9.22 0.15
CA LEU A 58 -6.90 7.94 0.77
C LEU A 58 -5.74 7.32 0.01
N VAL A 59 -4.74 6.85 0.74
CA VAL A 59 -3.64 6.03 0.21
C VAL A 59 -3.78 4.63 0.80
N PRO A 60 -4.42 3.69 0.10
CA PRO A 60 -4.57 2.32 0.57
C PRO A 60 -3.22 1.64 0.69
N THR A 61 -2.89 1.18 1.90
CA THR A 61 -1.58 0.62 2.23
C THR A 61 -1.74 -0.75 2.86
N TYR A 62 -1.11 -1.76 2.27
CA TYR A 62 -1.11 -3.13 2.76
C TYR A 62 0.28 -3.47 3.33
N VAL A 63 0.36 -3.70 4.65
CA VAL A 63 1.64 -4.01 5.30
C VAL A 63 1.93 -5.51 5.16
N GLY A 64 2.67 -5.81 4.10
CA GLY A 64 2.98 -7.16 3.67
C GLY A 64 4.11 -7.82 4.47
N GLN A 65 4.73 -8.80 3.84
CA GLN A 65 5.83 -9.59 4.40
C GLN A 65 7.12 -8.76 4.45
N GLN A 66 7.84 -8.88 5.55
CA GLN A 66 9.14 -8.24 5.76
C GLN A 66 10.23 -9.31 5.71
N VAL A 67 11.37 -9.01 5.12
CA VAL A 67 12.57 -9.87 5.14
C VAL A 67 13.11 -10.04 6.57
N ILE A 68 13.14 -8.95 7.35
CA ILE A 68 13.64 -8.93 8.73
C ILE A 68 12.87 -7.92 9.59
N GLY A 69 13.08 -7.98 10.91
CA GLY A 69 12.51 -7.01 11.85
C GLY A 69 11.16 -7.45 12.38
N ASN A 70 10.26 -6.51 12.62
CA ASN A 70 8.91 -6.82 13.10
C ASN A 70 7.99 -7.20 11.93
N GLY A 71 7.03 -8.09 12.19
CA GLY A 71 6.01 -8.49 11.22
C GLY A 71 6.13 -9.95 10.82
N SER A 72 5.49 -10.30 9.70
CA SER A 72 5.55 -11.63 9.11
C SER A 72 6.70 -11.73 8.10
N HIS A 73 7.27 -12.92 7.93
CA HIS A 73 8.50 -13.15 7.17
C HIS A 73 8.40 -14.18 6.04
N THR A 74 7.19 -14.47 5.58
CA THR A 74 6.93 -15.41 4.48
C THR A 74 7.16 -14.71 3.14
N VAL A 75 8.40 -14.39 2.81
CA VAL A 75 8.74 -13.61 1.59
C VAL A 75 8.99 -14.57 0.42
N THR A 76 7.92 -14.95 -0.29
CA THR A 76 7.96 -15.79 -1.50
C THR A 76 7.01 -15.24 -2.58
N ALA A 77 7.19 -15.63 -3.85
CA ALA A 77 6.29 -15.22 -4.93
C ALA A 77 4.83 -15.66 -4.67
N GLU A 78 4.61 -16.87 -4.17
CA GLU A 78 3.28 -17.41 -3.87
C GLU A 78 2.57 -16.58 -2.80
N GLN A 79 3.32 -16.13 -1.79
CA GLN A 79 2.77 -15.24 -0.77
C GLN A 79 2.48 -13.84 -1.35
N GLY A 80 3.25 -13.37 -2.33
CA GLY A 80 3.00 -12.10 -3.03
C GLY A 80 1.66 -12.10 -3.76
N VAL A 81 1.34 -13.21 -4.44
CA VAL A 81 0.01 -13.43 -5.05
C VAL A 81 -1.08 -13.44 -3.98
N ALA A 82 -0.90 -14.22 -2.91
CA ALA A 82 -1.91 -14.32 -1.86
C ALA A 82 -2.19 -12.97 -1.16
N ASP A 83 -1.13 -12.19 -0.92
CA ASP A 83 -1.23 -10.87 -0.30
C ASP A 83 -1.92 -9.86 -1.22
N ALA A 84 -1.61 -9.86 -2.54
CA ALA A 84 -2.27 -8.99 -3.51
C ALA A 84 -3.77 -9.29 -3.66
N ALA A 85 -4.14 -10.57 -3.69
CA ALA A 85 -5.54 -10.99 -3.73
C ALA A 85 -6.29 -10.58 -2.44
N ASN A 86 -5.64 -10.74 -1.28
CA ASN A 86 -6.20 -10.27 -0.01
C ASN A 86 -6.38 -8.74 0.00
N ALA A 87 -5.36 -7.98 -0.40
CA ALA A 87 -5.43 -6.53 -0.48
C ALA A 87 -6.56 -6.05 -1.41
N SER A 88 -6.73 -6.68 -2.57
CA SER A 88 -7.81 -6.37 -3.51
C SER A 88 -9.19 -6.66 -2.89
N THR A 89 -9.32 -7.77 -2.17
CA THR A 89 -10.55 -8.14 -1.45
C THR A 89 -10.88 -7.10 -0.36
N LEU A 90 -9.88 -6.71 0.43
CA LEU A 90 -10.04 -5.70 1.49
C LEU A 90 -10.37 -4.32 0.90
N ALA A 91 -9.72 -3.93 -0.19
CA ALA A 91 -10.00 -2.68 -0.88
C ALA A 91 -11.45 -2.61 -1.39
N SER A 92 -11.94 -3.71 -1.96
CA SER A 92 -13.33 -3.82 -2.40
C SER A 92 -14.32 -3.80 -1.23
N ALA A 93 -14.01 -4.50 -0.13
CA ALA A 93 -14.80 -4.49 1.10
C ALA A 93 -14.88 -3.08 1.74
N ALA A 94 -13.79 -2.32 1.67
CA ALA A 94 -13.72 -0.93 2.11
C ALA A 94 -14.35 0.06 1.10
N GLN A 95 -14.93 -0.43 0.00
CA GLN A 95 -15.58 0.37 -1.04
C GLN A 95 -14.65 1.39 -1.72
N LEU A 96 -13.36 1.04 -1.84
CA LEU A 96 -12.43 1.84 -2.62
C LEU A 96 -12.77 1.75 -4.11
N ALA A 97 -12.72 2.89 -4.79
CA ALA A 97 -13.04 2.98 -6.21
C ALA A 97 -12.08 2.15 -7.06
N SER A 98 -12.59 1.48 -8.09
CA SER A 98 -11.77 0.87 -9.15
C SER A 98 -10.79 1.89 -9.72
N GLY A 99 -9.58 1.45 -10.05
CA GLY A 99 -8.47 2.30 -10.47
C GLY A 99 -7.71 2.96 -9.31
N SER A 100 -8.13 2.76 -8.05
CA SER A 100 -7.29 3.14 -6.90
C SER A 100 -5.98 2.37 -6.89
N VAL A 101 -4.91 3.02 -6.43
CA VAL A 101 -3.60 2.37 -6.28
C VAL A 101 -3.53 1.70 -4.90
N LEU A 102 -3.19 0.41 -4.86
CA LEU A 102 -2.94 -0.32 -3.62
C LEU A 102 -1.44 -0.44 -3.39
N TYR A 103 -0.93 0.19 -2.32
CA TYR A 103 0.49 0.20 -2.01
C TYR A 103 0.87 -0.99 -1.13
N LEU A 104 1.79 -1.82 -1.61
CA LEU A 104 2.51 -2.78 -0.77
C LEU A 104 3.56 -2.04 0.05
N ASP A 105 3.49 -2.15 1.37
CA ASP A 105 4.45 -1.53 2.29
C ASP A 105 5.59 -2.51 2.62
N ILE A 106 6.79 -2.19 2.11
CA ILE A 106 8.05 -2.85 2.44
C ILE A 106 8.99 -1.90 3.21
N GLU A 107 9.14 -2.16 4.51
CA GLU A 107 9.93 -1.31 5.40
C GLU A 107 11.43 -1.62 5.33
N ASN A 108 11.77 -2.87 4.96
CA ASN A 108 13.17 -3.27 4.78
C ASN A 108 13.77 -2.57 3.55
N GLY A 109 14.36 -1.40 3.78
CA GLY A 109 15.09 -0.67 2.76
C GLY A 109 16.50 -1.23 2.53
N GLY A 110 17.10 -0.84 1.41
CA GLY A 110 18.45 -1.24 1.01
C GLY A 110 18.41 -2.05 -0.27
N ARG A 111 19.31 -3.03 -0.40
CA ARG A 111 19.24 -3.98 -1.51
C ARG A 111 18.17 -5.04 -1.20
N MET A 112 17.13 -5.12 -2.01
CA MET A 112 16.17 -6.23 -1.91
C MET A 112 16.90 -7.55 -2.20
N PRO A 113 16.80 -8.58 -1.33
CA PRO A 113 17.20 -9.93 -1.69
C PRO A 113 16.27 -10.49 -2.78
N ASP A 114 16.74 -11.52 -3.48
CA ASP A 114 16.07 -12.03 -4.68
C ASP A 114 14.64 -12.52 -4.37
N ASN A 115 14.42 -13.15 -3.21
CA ASN A 115 13.08 -13.56 -2.80
C ASN A 115 12.12 -12.39 -2.52
N GLN A 116 12.62 -11.23 -2.07
CA GLN A 116 11.81 -10.04 -1.92
C GLN A 116 11.49 -9.40 -3.28
N VAL A 117 12.42 -9.47 -4.23
CA VAL A 117 12.15 -9.10 -5.63
C VAL A 117 11.02 -9.98 -6.18
N ASP A 118 11.11 -11.30 -6.04
CA ASP A 118 10.07 -12.23 -6.50
C ASP A 118 8.70 -11.97 -5.85
N TYR A 119 8.68 -11.71 -4.54
CA TYR A 119 7.47 -11.34 -3.79
C TYR A 119 6.83 -10.05 -4.34
N VAL A 120 7.62 -8.99 -4.54
CA VAL A 120 7.12 -7.71 -5.07
C VAL A 120 6.64 -7.83 -6.51
N THR A 121 7.38 -8.55 -7.37
CA THR A 121 6.97 -8.80 -8.76
C THR A 121 5.64 -9.55 -8.82
N ALA A 122 5.47 -10.57 -7.96
CA ALA A 122 4.25 -11.34 -7.88
C ALA A 122 3.05 -10.50 -7.41
N TRP A 123 3.26 -9.64 -6.40
CA TRP A 123 2.25 -8.66 -5.97
C TRP A 123 1.79 -7.77 -7.12
N ILE A 124 2.74 -7.16 -7.85
CA ILE A 124 2.44 -6.23 -8.94
C ILE A 124 1.62 -6.95 -10.03
N ARG A 125 2.10 -8.12 -10.47
CA ARG A 125 1.45 -8.89 -11.52
C ARG A 125 0.04 -9.29 -11.14
N GLU A 126 -0.17 -9.73 -9.90
CA GLU A 126 -1.48 -10.17 -9.43
C GLU A 126 -2.49 -9.01 -9.39
N ILE A 127 -2.11 -7.85 -8.84
CA ILE A 127 -2.99 -6.67 -8.82
C ILE A 127 -3.40 -6.28 -10.25
N HIS A 128 -2.46 -6.21 -11.19
CA HIS A 128 -2.76 -5.79 -12.56
C HIS A 128 -3.57 -6.82 -13.35
N SER A 129 -3.37 -8.12 -13.09
CA SER A 129 -3.98 -9.18 -13.89
C SER A 129 -5.35 -9.60 -13.37
N ASN A 130 -5.56 -9.50 -12.05
CA ASN A 130 -6.70 -10.15 -11.38
C ASN A 130 -7.51 -9.19 -10.49
N SER A 131 -7.32 -7.88 -10.62
CA SER A 131 -8.12 -6.88 -9.90
C SER A 131 -8.45 -5.66 -10.77
N ASP A 132 -9.40 -4.84 -10.32
CA ASP A 132 -9.71 -3.54 -10.92
C ASP A 132 -8.82 -2.41 -10.35
N TYR A 133 -7.76 -2.74 -9.62
CA TYR A 133 -6.87 -1.79 -8.95
C TYR A 133 -5.51 -1.69 -9.65
N TRP A 134 -4.73 -0.67 -9.26
CA TRP A 134 -3.38 -0.46 -9.76
C TRP A 134 -2.36 -0.82 -8.68
N ALA A 135 -1.25 -1.44 -9.08
CA ALA A 135 -0.21 -1.80 -8.12
C ALA A 135 0.60 -0.56 -7.72
N GLY A 136 0.80 -0.41 -6.42
CA GLY A 136 1.77 0.50 -5.85
C GLY A 136 2.74 -0.23 -4.92
N VAL A 137 3.91 0.36 -4.70
CA VAL A 137 4.85 -0.11 -3.67
C VAL A 137 5.38 1.11 -2.89
N TYR A 138 5.26 1.04 -1.58
CA TYR A 138 5.94 1.92 -0.65
C TYR A 138 7.28 1.32 -0.23
N CYS A 139 8.34 2.12 -0.19
CA CYS A 139 9.64 1.71 0.34
C CYS A 139 10.41 2.85 1.02
N SER A 140 11.32 2.51 1.93
CA SER A 140 12.03 3.50 2.76
C SER A 140 13.29 4.11 2.14
N ARG A 141 13.78 3.60 0.99
CA ARG A 141 15.04 4.04 0.36
C ARG A 141 14.99 4.10 -1.16
N SER A 142 15.68 5.06 -1.76
CA SER A 142 15.72 5.28 -3.21
C SER A 142 16.30 4.09 -4.00
N LYS A 143 17.28 3.37 -3.45
CA LYS A 143 17.83 2.15 -4.07
C LYS A 143 16.80 1.03 -4.16
N THR A 144 15.95 0.90 -3.13
CA THR A 144 14.84 -0.05 -3.10
C THR A 144 13.80 0.35 -4.15
N ALA A 145 13.45 1.63 -4.23
CA ALA A 145 12.54 2.15 -5.25
C ALA A 145 13.02 1.85 -6.67
N LYS A 146 14.32 1.97 -6.95
CA LYS A 146 14.89 1.58 -8.24
C LYS A 146 14.73 0.08 -8.50
N GLN A 147 15.02 -0.78 -7.51
CA GLN A 147 14.86 -2.23 -7.70
C GLN A 147 13.39 -2.63 -7.91
N VAL A 148 12.44 -1.93 -7.28
CA VAL A 148 11.00 -2.11 -7.56
C VAL A 148 10.68 -1.76 -9.01
N ALA A 149 11.17 -0.61 -9.50
CA ALA A 149 10.96 -0.20 -10.88
C ALA A 149 11.59 -1.19 -11.88
N ASP A 150 12.80 -1.68 -11.58
CA ASP A 150 13.48 -2.69 -12.41
C ASP A 150 12.70 -4.02 -12.41
N ALA A 151 12.17 -4.45 -11.25
CA ALA A 151 11.36 -5.67 -11.12
C ALA A 151 9.99 -5.55 -11.83
N ALA A 152 9.42 -4.35 -11.85
CA ALA A 152 8.17 -4.06 -12.51
C ALA A 152 8.29 -4.06 -14.05
N ALA A 153 9.47 -3.81 -14.63
CA ALA A 153 9.63 -3.58 -16.06
C ALA A 153 9.07 -4.71 -16.94
N ASP A 154 9.30 -5.96 -16.54
CA ASP A 154 8.76 -7.13 -17.25
C ASP A 154 7.24 -7.21 -17.10
N VAL A 155 6.72 -6.94 -15.89
CA VAL A 155 5.27 -6.94 -15.63
C VAL A 155 4.56 -5.82 -16.37
N VAL A 156 5.16 -4.64 -16.48
CA VAL A 156 4.62 -3.52 -17.29
C VAL A 156 4.56 -3.92 -18.76
N THR A 157 5.57 -4.63 -19.25
CA THR A 157 5.57 -5.14 -20.63
C THR A 157 4.48 -6.19 -20.86
N GLU A 158 4.24 -7.06 -19.87
CA GLU A 158 3.21 -8.11 -19.92
C GLU A 158 1.78 -7.55 -19.80
N THR A 159 1.56 -6.60 -18.89
CA THR A 159 0.22 -6.11 -18.49
C THR A 159 -0.16 -4.80 -19.17
N GLY A 160 0.82 -4.05 -19.69
CA GLY A 160 0.62 -2.71 -20.25
C GLY A 160 0.35 -1.62 -19.21
N HIS A 161 0.48 -1.93 -17.91
CA HIS A 161 0.13 -1.03 -16.80
C HIS A 161 1.37 -0.67 -15.98
N ASP A 162 1.63 0.62 -15.80
CA ASP A 162 2.71 1.15 -14.95
C ASP A 162 2.49 0.87 -13.46
N VAL A 163 3.56 0.94 -12.67
CA VAL A 163 3.53 0.75 -11.21
C VAL A 163 3.82 2.05 -10.49
N ALA A 164 3.00 2.38 -9.49
CA ALA A 164 3.24 3.54 -8.63
C ALA A 164 4.31 3.23 -7.56
N THR A 165 5.26 4.13 -7.36
CA THR A 165 6.29 3.97 -6.31
C THR A 165 6.25 5.16 -5.36
N TRP A 166 6.05 4.89 -4.07
CA TRP A 166 6.14 5.91 -3.01
C TRP A 166 7.38 5.66 -2.14
N CYS A 167 8.31 6.61 -2.11
CA CYS A 167 9.55 6.48 -1.34
C CYS A 167 9.81 7.72 -0.48
N THR A 168 10.17 7.51 0.79
CA THR A 168 10.44 8.60 1.76
C THR A 168 11.84 9.21 1.64
N GLY A 169 12.66 8.73 0.71
CA GLY A 169 13.85 9.44 0.24
C GLY A 169 15.05 9.46 1.20
N ARG A 170 15.14 8.52 2.15
CA ARG A 170 16.30 8.38 3.04
C ARG A 170 17.45 7.58 2.41
#